data_AF-A0A0D0H4A6-F1
#
_entry.id   AF-A0A0D0H4A6-F1
#
_cell.length_a   1.000
_cell.length_b   1.000
_cell.length_c   1.000
_cell.angle_alpha   90.00
_cell.angle_beta   90.00
_cell.angle_gamma   90.00
#
_symmetry.space_group_name_H-M   'P 1'
#
loop_
_entity.id
_entity.type
_entity.pdbx_description
1 polymer ?
#
loop_
_entity_poly.entity_id
_entity_poly.type
_entity_poly.pdbx_seq_one_letter_code
_entity_poly.pdbx_strand_id
1 'polypeptide(L)'
;MSRGGRPDLAGDALERVAAPTLLIVGARDEQVLHLNRLAAARLTCETVIEIVPGATHLFEEPGALDAVARLAAAWFARWLGGRKEDK
;
A
#
# COMPACT_ATOMS: atom_id res chain seq x y z
N MET A 1 5.31 1.28 -2.68
CA MET A 1 3.84 1.47 -2.55
C MET A 1 3.17 0.66 -3.65
N SER A 2 2.09 -0.03 -3.33
CA SER A 2 1.26 -0.80 -4.28
C SER A 2 -0.20 -0.38 -4.14
N ARG A 3 -0.92 -0.23 -5.25
CA ARG A 3 -2.35 0.14 -5.31
C ARG A 3 -3.11 -0.90 -6.12
N GLY A 4 -4.07 -1.60 -5.51
CA GLY A 4 -4.89 -2.60 -6.19
C GLY A 4 -4.09 -3.73 -6.86
N GLY A 5 -2.79 -3.82 -6.56
CA GLY A 5 -1.86 -4.75 -7.18
C GLY A 5 -1.93 -6.14 -6.55
N ARG A 6 -1.17 -7.06 -7.16
CA ARG A 6 -1.02 -8.46 -6.74
C ARG A 6 0.40 -8.71 -6.21
N PRO A 7 0.80 -8.09 -5.07
CA PRO A 7 2.12 -8.29 -4.51
C PRO A 7 2.37 -9.75 -4.11
N ASP A 8 1.31 -10.53 -3.87
CA ASP A 8 1.38 -11.97 -3.65
C ASP A 8 2.11 -12.71 -4.80
N LEU A 9 2.02 -12.22 -6.03
CA LEU A 9 2.69 -12.80 -7.20
C LEU A 9 4.20 -12.59 -7.19
N ALA A 10 4.74 -11.73 -6.32
CA ALA A 10 6.17 -11.54 -6.18
C ALA A 10 6.86 -12.72 -5.45
N GLY A 11 6.09 -13.65 -4.88
CA GLY A 11 6.63 -14.87 -4.26
C GLY A 11 7.70 -14.57 -3.21
N ASP A 12 8.81 -15.30 -3.26
CA ASP A 12 9.92 -15.18 -2.31
C ASP A 12 10.66 -13.84 -2.38
N ALA A 13 10.40 -13.02 -3.41
CA ALA A 13 10.93 -11.67 -3.46
C ALA A 13 10.32 -10.75 -2.38
N LEU A 14 9.13 -11.07 -1.85
CA LEU A 14 8.48 -10.31 -0.78
C LEU A 14 9.36 -10.23 0.48
N GLU A 15 9.99 -11.33 0.84
CA GLU A 15 10.85 -11.42 2.04
C GLU A 15 12.14 -10.61 1.89
N ARG A 16 12.48 -10.19 0.67
CA ARG A 16 13.66 -9.36 0.39
C ARG A 16 13.35 -7.86 0.37
N VAL A 17 12.09 -7.47 0.54
CA VAL A 17 11.71 -6.06 0.56
C VAL A 17 12.18 -5.43 1.87
N ALA A 18 13.14 -4.51 1.77
CA ALA A 18 13.66 -3.77 2.93
C ALA A 18 12.98 -2.41 3.13
N ALA A 19 12.36 -1.85 2.09
CA ALA A 19 11.75 -0.53 2.13
C ALA A 19 10.36 -0.57 2.78
N PRO A 20 10.01 0.38 3.67
CA PRO A 20 8.67 0.51 4.22
C PRO A 20 7.61 0.50 3.13
N THR A 21 6.64 -0.41 3.26
CA THR A 21 5.66 -0.72 2.21
C THR A 21 4.24 -0.36 2.63
N LEU A 22 3.61 0.51 1.85
CA LEU A 22 2.17 0.77 1.89
C LEU A 22 1.46 -0.03 0.79
N LEU A 23 0.46 -0.82 1.18
CA LEU A 23 -0.47 -1.53 0.31
C LEU A 23 -1.85 -0.85 0.40
N ILE A 24 -2.36 -0.30 -0.71
CA ILE A 24 -3.68 0.36 -0.75
C ILE A 24 -4.65 -0.53 -1.53
N VAL A 25 -5.77 -0.89 -0.90
CA VAL A 25 -6.78 -1.80 -1.48
C VAL A 25 -8.18 -1.19 -1.38
N GLY A 26 -9.01 -1.40 -2.39
CA GLY A 26 -10.43 -1.01 -2.35
C GLY A 26 -11.25 -1.98 -1.50
N ALA A 27 -12.15 -1.46 -0.65
CA ALA A 27 -12.96 -2.28 0.26
C ALA A 27 -13.90 -3.27 -0.44
N ARG A 28 -14.30 -2.99 -1.70
CA ARG A 28 -15.18 -3.85 -2.49
C ARG A 28 -14.41 -4.94 -3.26
N ASP A 29 -13.09 -4.96 -3.16
CA ASP A 29 -12.27 -6.02 -3.75
C ASP A 29 -11.75 -6.97 -2.67
N GLU A 30 -12.67 -7.79 -2.14
CA GLU A 30 -12.37 -8.71 -1.04
C GLU A 30 -11.27 -9.72 -1.39
N GLN A 31 -11.23 -10.16 -2.65
CA GLN A 31 -10.21 -11.08 -3.13
C GLN A 31 -8.83 -10.41 -3.10
N VAL A 32 -8.69 -9.22 -3.69
CA VAL A 32 -7.41 -8.50 -3.68
C VAL A 32 -7.02 -8.11 -2.25
N LEU A 33 -7.98 -7.80 -1.38
CA LEU A 33 -7.72 -7.54 0.05
C LEU A 33 -7.14 -8.76 0.75
N HIS A 34 -7.75 -9.93 0.56
CA HIS A 34 -7.22 -11.18 1.13
C HIS A 34 -5.79 -11.45 0.64
N LEU A 35 -5.54 -11.31 -0.66
CA LEU A 35 -4.24 -11.55 -1.26
C LEU A 35 -3.17 -10.55 -0.79
N ASN A 36 -3.54 -9.28 -0.60
CA ASN A 36 -2.64 -8.28 -0.04
C ASN A 36 -2.33 -8.55 1.44
N ARG A 37 -3.28 -9.08 2.22
CA ARG A 37 -3.00 -9.55 3.60
C ARG A 37 -2.01 -10.70 3.63
N LEU A 38 -2.13 -11.67 2.71
CA LEU A 38 -1.17 -12.76 2.58
C LEU A 38 0.21 -12.24 2.19
N ALA A 39 0.29 -11.31 1.24
CA ALA A 39 1.55 -10.69 0.85
C ALA A 39 2.18 -9.89 2.01
N ALA A 40 1.37 -9.14 2.76
CA ALA A 40 1.83 -8.39 3.93
C ALA A 40 2.41 -9.29 5.02
N ALA A 41 1.84 -10.48 5.23
CA ALA A 41 2.38 -11.45 6.18
C ALA A 41 3.77 -11.99 5.79
N ARG A 42 4.17 -11.85 4.52
CA ARG A 42 5.51 -12.25 4.02
C ARG A 42 6.50 -11.09 3.98
N LEU A 43 6.05 -9.84 4.09
CA LEU A 43 6.93 -8.68 4.14
C LEU A 43 7.63 -8.62 5.50
N THR A 44 8.94 -8.42 5.49
CA THR A 44 9.77 -8.36 6.71
C THR A 44 10.08 -6.93 7.14
N CYS A 45 9.58 -5.93 6.42
CA CYS A 45 9.74 -4.50 6.70
C CYS A 45 8.46 -3.91 7.32
N GLU A 46 8.53 -2.65 7.76
CA GLU A 46 7.34 -1.87 8.12
C GLU A 46 6.31 -1.97 6.98
N THR A 47 5.13 -2.48 7.30
CA THR A 47 4.08 -2.75 6.32
C THR A 47 2.74 -2.26 6.83
N VAL A 48 2.08 -1.42 6.05
CA VAL A 48 0.74 -0.89 6.35
C VAL A 48 -0.20 -1.24 5.21
N ILE A 49 -1.40 -1.70 5.56
CA ILE A 49 -2.50 -1.91 4.61
C ILE A 49 -3.56 -0.84 4.87
N GLU A 50 -3.84 -0.02 3.85
CA GLU A 50 -4.90 0.97 3.86
C GLU A 50 -6.06 0.51 2.98
N ILE A 51 -7.28 0.63 3.50
CA ILE A 51 -8.50 0.20 2.84
C ILE A 51 -9.32 1.43 2.44
N VAL A 52 -9.58 1.62 1.15
CA VAL A 52 -10.41 2.72 0.64
C VAL A 52 -11.88 2.29 0.63
N PRO A 53 -12.75 2.90 1.46
CA PRO A 53 -14.16 2.52 1.53
C PRO A 53 -14.88 2.69 0.19
N GLY A 54 -15.71 1.72 -0.16
CA GLY A 54 -16.55 1.79 -1.38
C GLY A 54 -15.79 1.63 -2.71
N ALA A 55 -14.46 1.53 -2.70
CA ALA A 55 -13.65 1.41 -3.91
C ALA A 55 -13.45 -0.05 -4.35
N THR A 56 -13.37 -0.27 -5.66
CA THR A 56 -12.91 -1.52 -6.29
C THR A 56 -11.41 -1.44 -6.63
N HIS A 57 -10.80 -2.48 -7.23
CA HIS A 57 -9.36 -2.49 -7.54
C HIS A 57 -8.89 -1.37 -8.48
N LEU A 58 -9.76 -0.82 -9.33
CA LEU A 58 -9.40 0.29 -10.22
C LEU A 58 -9.52 1.66 -9.54
N PHE A 59 -10.28 1.75 -8.44
CA PHE A 59 -10.56 2.99 -7.71
C PHE A 59 -11.25 4.05 -8.61
N GLU A 60 -12.15 3.64 -9.49
CA GLU A 60 -12.89 4.54 -10.40
C GLU A 60 -14.05 5.28 -9.70
N GLU A 61 -14.42 4.83 -8.50
CA GLU A 61 -15.48 5.45 -7.73
C GLU A 61 -15.13 6.89 -7.34
N PRO A 62 -16.12 7.80 -7.27
CA PRO A 62 -15.87 9.20 -6.92
C PRO A 62 -15.05 9.37 -5.64
N GLY A 63 -13.92 10.08 -5.74
CA GLY A 63 -13.02 10.35 -4.62
C GLY A 63 -12.08 9.20 -4.22
N ALA A 64 -12.18 8.03 -4.84
CA ALA A 64 -11.33 6.89 -4.50
C ALA A 64 -9.85 7.15 -4.88
N LEU A 65 -9.59 7.67 -6.09
CA LEU A 65 -8.24 8.07 -6.49
C LEU A 65 -7.67 9.22 -5.63
N ASP A 66 -8.51 10.19 -5.22
CA ASP A 66 -8.08 11.26 -4.32
C ASP A 66 -7.65 10.71 -2.95
N ALA A 67 -8.40 9.72 -2.43
CA ALA A 67 -8.03 9.02 -1.21
C ALA A 67 -6.68 8.30 -1.36
N VAL A 68 -6.48 7.55 -2.44
CA VAL A 68 -5.20 6.89 -2.74
C VAL A 68 -4.07 7.93 -2.82
N ALA A 69 -4.27 9.04 -3.54
CA ALA A 69 -3.26 10.07 -3.72
C ALA A 69 -2.82 10.68 -2.38
N ARG A 70 -3.77 10.99 -1.49
CA ARG A 70 -3.45 11.50 -0.14
C ARG A 70 -2.68 10.49 0.70
N LEU A 71 -3.10 9.23 0.71
CA LEU A 71 -2.42 8.16 1.43
C LEU A 71 -0.99 7.96 0.93
N ALA A 72 -0.81 7.93 -0.39
CA ALA A 72 0.51 7.81 -1.02
C ALA A 72 1.41 9.02 -0.68
N ALA A 73 0.88 10.24 -0.79
CA ALA A 73 1.63 11.46 -0.47
C ALA A 73 2.06 11.48 1.00
N ALA A 74 1.18 11.12 1.93
CA ALA A 74 1.51 11.03 3.36
C ALA A 74 2.59 9.97 3.64
N TRP A 75 2.50 8.81 2.99
CA TRP A 75 3.51 7.76 3.11
C TRP A 75 4.90 8.23 2.64
N PHE A 76 4.95 8.84 1.46
CA PHE A 76 6.20 9.34 0.92
C PHE A 76 6.74 10.50 1.74
N ALA A 77 5.90 11.42 2.22
CA ALA A 77 6.34 12.50 3.10
C ALA A 77 7.00 11.96 4.39
N ARG A 78 6.43 10.89 4.97
CA ARG A 78 6.99 10.24 6.16
C ARG A 78 8.37 9.61 5.92
N TRP A 79 8.55 8.91 4.80
CA TRP A 79 9.74 8.07 4.59
C TRP A 79 10.81 8.70 3.68
N LEU A 80 10.43 9.63 2.82
CA LEU A 80 11.32 10.31 1.85
C LEU A 80 11.49 11.81 2.15
N GLY A 81 10.73 12.38 3.09
CA GLY A 81 10.72 13.82 3.39
C GLY A 81 11.99 14.40 4.02
N GLY A 82 13.07 13.61 4.13
CA GLY A 82 14.37 14.04 4.63
C GLY A 82 14.40 14.32 6.13
N ARG A 83 15.46 13.85 6.80
CA ARG A 83 15.86 14.40 8.10
C ARG A 83 16.00 15.91 7.91
N LYS A 84 15.38 16.74 8.76
CA LYS A 84 15.97 18.04 9.05
C LYS A 84 17.40 17.74 9.52
N GLU A 85 18.40 18.24 8.81
CA GLU A 85 19.73 18.37 9.39
C GLU A 85 19.56 19.30 10.59
N ASP A 86 19.60 18.73 11.79
CA ASP A 86 19.80 19.48 13.01
C ASP A 86 21.19 20.12 12.90
N LYS A 87 21.21 21.42 12.61
CA LYS A 87 22.39 22.28 12.74
C LYS A 87 22.50 22.81 14.16
#